data_AF-A0A6T9I3I2-F1
#
_entry.id   AF-A0A6T9I3I2-F1
#
_cell.length_a   1.000
_cell.length_b   1.000
_cell.length_c   1.000
_cell.angle_alpha   90.00
_cell.angle_beta   90.00
_cell.angle_gamma   90.00
#
_symmetry.space_group_name_H-M   'P 1'
#
loop_
_entity.id
_entity.type
_entity.pdbx_description
1 polymer ?
#
loop_
_entity_poly.entity_id
_entity_poly.type
_entity_poly.pdbx_seq_one_letter_code
_entity_poly.pdbx_strand_id
1 'polypeptide(L)'
;ANGRRWSIVNVWRNISSEPVQRWPLGVCDSQTVEPGELVVFEIHYDDRIGENYFAKHHPRHKWHYFPNMTRDEVLLLKTWDSSGGFQSAAGASGDSASGRSTFALHTAFADPSSMETSPDRESIEVRCIVFYDSSQSKL
;
A
#
# COMPACT_ATOMS: atom_id res chain seq x y z
N ALA A 1 -26.88 0.21 14.04
CA ALA A 1 -25.87 1.16 14.52
C ALA A 1 -24.76 1.21 13.47
N ASN A 2 -24.63 2.32 12.74
CA ASN A 2 -23.60 2.44 11.71
C ASN A 2 -22.25 2.56 12.44
N GLY A 3 -21.39 1.54 12.30
CA GLY A 3 -20.11 1.48 12.99
C GLY A 3 -19.23 2.70 12.69
N ARG A 4 -18.38 3.07 13.65
CA ARG A 4 -17.40 4.16 13.50
C ARG A 4 -16.44 3.83 12.34
N ARG A 5 -16.17 4.80 11.45
CA ARG A 5 -15.21 4.61 10.34
C ARG A 5 -13.83 4.30 10.91
N TRP A 6 -13.17 3.30 10.33
CA TRP A 6 -11.80 2.92 10.65
C TRP A 6 -11.03 2.54 9.39
N SER A 7 -9.70 2.59 9.45
CA SER A 7 -8.80 2.24 8.35
C SER A 7 -7.64 1.40 8.85
N ILE A 8 -7.00 0.67 7.95
CA ILE A 8 -5.68 0.07 8.18
C ILE A 8 -4.67 0.93 7.43
N VAL A 9 -3.68 1.44 8.15
CA VAL A 9 -2.58 2.22 7.59
C VAL A 9 -1.28 1.57 8.02
N ASN A 10 -0.45 1.20 7.05
CA ASN A 10 0.89 0.71 7.33
C ASN A 10 1.86 1.90 7.27
N VAL A 11 2.64 2.08 8.33
CA VAL A 11 3.72 3.06 8.41
C VAL A 11 4.99 2.39 7.96
N TRP A 12 5.48 2.77 6.79
CA TRP A 12 6.74 2.27 6.23
C TRP A 12 7.84 3.30 6.43
N ARG A 13 9.00 2.88 6.94
CA ARG A 13 10.15 3.77 7.08
C ARG A 13 11.49 3.07 6.90
N ASN A 14 12.48 3.85 6.51
CA ASN A 14 13.90 3.50 6.63
C ASN A 14 14.30 3.44 8.13
N ILE A 15 15.09 2.44 8.50
CA ILE A 15 15.65 2.32 9.85
C ILE A 15 17.18 2.42 9.88
N SER A 16 17.83 2.43 8.71
CA SER A 16 19.27 2.62 8.59
C SER A 16 19.68 4.07 8.88
N SER A 17 20.97 4.27 9.16
CA SER A 17 21.55 5.62 9.21
C SER A 17 21.72 6.22 7.82
N GLU A 18 21.92 5.38 6.80
CA GLU A 18 22.09 5.80 5.42
C GLU A 18 20.74 5.94 4.69
N PRO A 19 20.60 6.88 3.74
CA PRO A 19 19.42 6.96 2.88
C PRO A 19 19.20 5.69 2.06
N VAL A 20 17.94 5.40 1.70
CA VAL A 20 17.61 4.27 0.83
C VAL A 20 18.14 4.51 -0.58
N GLN A 21 19.22 3.80 -0.93
CA GLN A 21 19.89 3.89 -2.24
C GLN A 21 19.64 2.67 -3.13
N ARG A 22 19.22 1.54 -2.55
CA ARG A 22 18.95 0.30 -3.27
C ARG A 22 17.57 -0.22 -2.89
N TRP A 23 16.88 -0.84 -3.84
CA TRP A 23 15.55 -1.42 -3.63
C TRP A 23 14.54 -0.42 -3.05
N PRO A 24 14.41 0.82 -3.54
CA PRO A 24 13.42 1.76 -3.02
C PRO A 24 11.99 1.18 -3.10
N LEU A 25 11.10 1.71 -2.26
CA LEU A 25 9.70 1.30 -2.27
C LEU A 25 8.94 2.06 -3.37
N GLY A 26 8.52 1.33 -4.39
CA GLY A 26 7.55 1.81 -5.36
C GLY A 26 6.13 1.62 -4.84
N VAL A 27 5.28 2.62 -5.04
CA VAL A 27 3.86 2.62 -4.67
C VAL A 27 3.02 2.95 -5.91
N CYS A 28 1.92 2.23 -6.11
CA CYS A 28 1.01 2.46 -7.22
C CYS A 28 -0.15 3.36 -6.78
N ASP A 29 -0.48 4.36 -7.60
CA ASP A 29 -1.69 5.16 -7.44
C ASP A 29 -2.93 4.27 -7.62
N SER A 30 -3.66 4.04 -6.53
CA SER A 30 -4.87 3.19 -6.51
C SER A 30 -5.96 3.67 -7.48
N GLN A 31 -6.00 4.96 -7.82
CA GLN A 31 -6.98 5.48 -8.79
C GLN A 31 -6.71 5.04 -10.22
N THR A 32 -5.51 4.51 -10.47
CA THR A 32 -5.11 3.98 -11.77
C THR A 32 -5.29 2.47 -11.88
N VAL A 33 -5.64 1.79 -10.80
CA VAL A 33 -5.79 0.33 -10.76
C VAL A 33 -7.27 -0.03 -10.90
N GLU A 34 -7.58 -0.86 -11.88
CA GLU A 34 -8.92 -1.39 -12.10
C GLU A 34 -9.07 -2.80 -11.51
N PRO A 35 -10.27 -3.18 -11.05
CA PRO A 35 -10.48 -4.47 -10.38
C PRO A 35 -10.06 -5.70 -11.18
N GLY A 36 -10.25 -5.70 -12.51
CA GLY A 36 -9.87 -6.82 -13.38
C GLY A 36 -8.36 -7.06 -13.47
N GLU A 37 -7.56 -6.13 -12.96
CA GLU A 37 -6.10 -6.20 -12.88
C GLU A 37 -5.65 -6.84 -11.58
N LEU A 38 -6.51 -6.92 -10.57
CA LEU A 38 -6.21 -7.54 -9.28
C LEU A 38 -6.37 -9.07 -9.37
N VAL A 39 -5.40 -9.78 -8.82
CA VAL A 39 -5.39 -11.24 -8.71
C VAL A 39 -5.35 -11.58 -7.23
N VAL A 40 -6.43 -12.16 -6.73
CA VAL A 40 -6.47 -12.70 -5.36
C VAL A 40 -5.53 -13.89 -5.30
N PHE A 41 -4.69 -13.93 -4.28
CA PHE A 41 -4.03 -15.16 -3.87
C PHE A 41 -4.29 -15.40 -2.39
N GLU A 42 -4.47 -16.68 -2.08
CA GLU A 42 -4.72 -17.13 -0.73
C GLU A 42 -3.41 -17.48 -0.03
N ILE A 43 -3.33 -17.13 1.25
CA ILE A 43 -2.28 -17.54 2.15
C ILE A 43 -2.89 -18.51 3.15
N HIS A 44 -2.53 -19.77 3.04
CA HIS A 44 -3.05 -20.84 3.87
C HIS A 44 -2.22 -20.92 5.15
N TYR A 45 -2.81 -20.51 6.27
CA TYR A 45 -2.28 -20.71 7.61
C TYR A 45 -3.00 -21.90 8.26
N ASP A 46 -2.40 -22.47 9.31
CA ASP A 46 -2.97 -23.61 10.03
C ASP A 46 -4.39 -23.35 10.58
N ASP A 47 -4.70 -22.10 10.93
CA ASP A 47 -5.94 -21.68 11.59
C ASP A 47 -6.87 -20.83 10.72
N ARG A 48 -6.41 -20.37 9.55
CA ARG A 48 -7.18 -19.47 8.67
C ARG A 48 -6.63 -19.41 7.25
N ILE A 49 -7.48 -18.97 6.32
CA ILE A 49 -7.06 -18.55 4.98
C ILE A 49 -7.02 -17.02 4.98
N GLY A 50 -5.84 -16.45 4.78
CA GLY A 50 -5.66 -15.03 4.48
C GLY A 50 -5.75 -14.79 2.97
N GLU A 51 -6.05 -13.57 2.57
CA GLU A 51 -6.07 -13.16 1.16
C GLU A 51 -5.22 -11.90 0.99
N ASN A 52 -4.47 -11.85 -0.11
CA ASN A 52 -3.79 -10.65 -0.57
C ASN A 52 -4.05 -10.49 -2.08
N TYR A 53 -3.82 -9.27 -2.58
CA TYR A 53 -3.88 -8.98 -4.00
C TYR A 53 -2.47 -8.88 -4.59
N PHE A 54 -2.25 -9.57 -5.71
CA PHE A 54 -1.28 -9.14 -6.70
C PHE A 54 -1.97 -8.27 -7.75
N ALA A 55 -1.20 -7.49 -8.49
CA ALA A 55 -1.69 -6.77 -9.66
C ALA A 55 -0.98 -7.27 -10.91
N LYS A 56 -1.77 -7.54 -11.95
CA LYS A 56 -1.27 -7.68 -13.32
C LYS A 56 -0.72 -6.33 -13.77
N HIS A 57 0.37 -6.34 -14.52
CA HIS A 57 0.84 -5.12 -15.17
C HIS A 57 -0.25 -4.52 -16.06
N HIS A 58 -0.48 -3.22 -15.92
CA HIS A 58 -1.22 -2.43 -16.90
C HIS A 58 -0.49 -1.11 -17.17
N PRO A 59 -0.34 -0.66 -18.44
CA PRO A 59 0.36 0.58 -18.78
C PRO A 59 -0.29 1.87 -18.26
N ARG A 60 -1.44 1.76 -17.57
CA ARG A 60 -2.14 2.90 -16.95
C ARG A 60 -1.68 3.13 -15.52
N HIS A 61 -1.08 2.12 -14.90
CA HIS A 61 -0.61 2.16 -13.52
C HIS A 61 0.41 3.28 -13.38
N LYS A 62 0.12 4.22 -12.51
CA LYS A 62 1.07 5.27 -12.16
C LYS A 62 1.83 4.84 -10.92
N TRP A 63 3.08 4.48 -11.13
CA TRP A 63 4.01 4.14 -10.07
C TRP A 63 4.80 5.37 -9.64
N HIS A 64 4.90 5.54 -8.33
CA HIS A 64 5.65 6.60 -7.68
C HIS A 64 6.63 5.97 -6.69
N TYR A 65 7.73 6.66 -6.43
CA TYR A 65 8.65 6.27 -5.36
C TYR A 65 9.31 7.52 -4.82
N PHE A 66 9.88 7.41 -3.62
CA PHE A 66 10.58 8.50 -2.97
C PHE A 66 12.06 8.15 -2.85
N PRO A 67 12.93 8.70 -3.73
CA PRO A 67 14.34 8.36 -3.78
C PRO A 67 15.08 8.86 -2.54
N ASN A 68 16.13 8.16 -2.12
CA ASN A 68 17.01 8.57 -1.01
C ASN A 68 16.26 8.84 0.30
N MET A 69 15.22 8.05 0.61
CA MET A 69 14.46 8.24 1.84
C MET A 69 15.36 8.06 3.07
N THR A 70 15.32 9.05 3.94
CA THR A 70 16.04 9.08 5.22
C THR A 70 15.21 8.44 6.33
N ARG A 71 15.83 8.19 7.49
CA ARG A 71 15.15 7.61 8.66
C ARG A 71 14.09 8.50 9.30
N ASP A 72 14.10 9.79 8.98
CA ASP A 72 13.18 10.81 9.53
C ASP A 72 11.94 11.00 8.64
N GLU A 73 11.86 10.25 7.54
CA GLU A 73 10.77 10.28 6.58
C GLU A 73 9.96 8.97 6.64
N VAL A 74 8.67 9.07 6.34
CA VAL A 74 7.74 7.93 6.40
C VAL A 74 6.79 7.94 5.21
N LEU A 75 6.43 6.74 4.73
CA LEU A 75 5.29 6.55 3.85
C LEU A 75 4.13 5.97 4.64
N LEU A 76 2.94 6.51 4.40
CA LEU A 76 1.70 5.99 4.94
C LEU A 76 0.96 5.24 3.83
N LEU A 77 0.88 3.93 3.96
CA LEU A 77 0.22 3.05 3.00
C LEU A 77 -1.17 2.70 3.55
N LYS A 78 -2.21 3.35 3.03
CA LYS A 78 -3.59 3.03 3.43
C LYS A 78 -4.03 1.75 2.72
N THR A 79 -4.03 0.64 3.45
CA THR A 79 -4.30 -0.70 2.91
C THR A 79 -5.74 -1.15 3.14
N TRP A 80 -6.54 -0.36 3.86
CA TRP A 80 -7.98 -0.58 4.02
C TRP A 80 -8.68 0.69 4.52
N ASP A 81 -9.94 0.87 4.15
CA ASP A 81 -10.81 1.92 4.69
C ASP A 81 -12.25 1.39 4.79
N SER A 82 -12.83 1.37 5.99
CA SER A 82 -14.17 0.80 6.24
C SER A 82 -15.30 1.60 5.59
N SER A 83 -14.99 2.78 5.04
CA SER A 83 -15.92 3.61 4.25
C SER A 83 -15.69 3.51 2.74
N GLY A 84 -14.74 2.69 2.32
CA GLY A 84 -14.63 2.22 0.95
C GLY A 84 -15.59 1.06 0.69
N GLY A 85 -15.82 0.74 -0.58
CA GLY A 85 -16.53 -0.47 -0.94
C GLY A 85 -15.67 -1.69 -0.61
N PHE A 86 -16.26 -2.77 -0.10
CA PHE A 86 -15.58 -4.06 -0.14
C PHE A 86 -15.34 -4.39 -1.62
N GLN A 87 -14.08 -4.59 -2.01
CA GLN A 87 -13.84 -5.33 -3.25
C GLN A 87 -14.48 -6.69 -3.05
N SER A 88 -15.47 -7.03 -3.88
CA SER A 88 -15.92 -8.40 -3.93
C SER A 88 -14.69 -9.25 -4.28
N ALA A 89 -14.59 -10.46 -3.73
CA ALA A 89 -13.49 -11.39 -4.03
C ALA A 89 -13.30 -11.64 -5.55
N ALA A 90 -14.30 -11.28 -6.37
CA ALA A 90 -14.25 -11.33 -7.82
C ALA A 90 -13.75 -10.03 -8.52
N GLY A 91 -13.36 -9.00 -7.77
CA GLY A 91 -12.93 -7.72 -8.34
C GLY A 91 -14.01 -7.08 -9.22
N ALA A 92 -15.26 -6.99 -8.75
CA ALA A 92 -16.33 -6.42 -9.57
C ALA A 92 -16.39 -4.88 -9.52
N SER A 93 -15.79 -4.25 -8.51
CA SER A 93 -15.84 -2.79 -8.30
C SER A 93 -14.55 -2.29 -7.66
N GLY A 94 -13.96 -1.23 -8.23
CA GLY A 94 -12.66 -0.69 -7.80
C GLY A 94 -12.78 0.60 -7.03
N ASP A 95 -11.67 1.03 -6.44
CA ASP A 95 -11.60 2.24 -5.62
C ASP A 95 -11.83 3.53 -6.41
N SER A 96 -11.66 3.47 -7.75
CA SER A 96 -11.97 4.54 -8.69
C SER A 96 -13.38 5.12 -8.49
N ALA A 97 -14.36 4.28 -8.11
CA ALA A 97 -15.75 4.72 -7.93
C ALA A 97 -16.04 5.41 -6.58
N SER A 98 -15.28 5.11 -5.52
CA SER A 98 -15.53 5.65 -4.17
C SER A 98 -14.61 6.79 -3.76
N GLY A 99 -13.52 7.00 -4.52
CA GLY A 99 -12.47 7.97 -4.20
C GLY A 99 -11.64 7.62 -2.96
N ARG A 100 -11.87 6.44 -2.34
CA ARG A 100 -11.15 5.98 -1.16
C ARG A 100 -10.42 4.70 -1.49
N SER A 101 -9.09 4.78 -1.44
CA SER A 101 -8.22 3.61 -1.48
C SER A 101 -8.59 2.62 -0.36
N THR A 102 -8.83 1.36 -0.75
CA THR A 102 -9.03 0.18 0.09
C THR A 102 -7.89 -0.83 -0.06
N PHE A 103 -6.89 -0.50 -0.88
CA PHE A 103 -5.64 -1.22 -1.03
C PHE A 103 -4.52 -0.24 -1.42
N ALA A 104 -3.27 -0.61 -1.16
CA ALA A 104 -2.10 0.12 -1.61
C ALA A 104 -1.08 -0.88 -2.16
N LEU A 105 -0.98 -0.99 -3.49
CA LEU A 105 0.03 -1.85 -4.11
C LEU A 105 1.40 -1.19 -3.94
N HIS A 106 2.35 -1.93 -3.41
CA HIS A 106 3.71 -1.47 -3.22
C HIS A 106 4.68 -2.64 -3.37
N THR A 107 5.87 -2.34 -3.90
CA THR A 107 6.93 -3.34 -4.10
C THR A 107 8.30 -2.67 -4.06
N ALA A 108 9.32 -3.44 -3.71
CA ALA A 108 10.69 -3.03 -4.02
C ALA A 108 10.93 -3.18 -5.53
N PHE A 109 11.81 -2.33 -6.09
CA PHE A 109 12.28 -2.47 -7.46
C PHE A 109 13.78 -2.16 -7.58
N ALA A 110 14.43 -2.72 -8.60
CA ALA A 110 15.82 -2.42 -8.89
C ALA A 110 15.91 -1.01 -9.49
N ASP A 111 16.45 -0.06 -8.73
CA ASP A 111 16.67 1.31 -9.22
C ASP A 111 17.93 1.33 -10.11
N PRO A 112 17.81 1.68 -11.41
CA PRO A 112 18.94 1.72 -12.34
C PRO A 112 20.04 2.71 -11.94
N SER A 113 19.75 3.66 -11.05
CA SER A 113 20.72 4.60 -10.51
C SER A 113 21.50 4.07 -9.31
N SER A 114 21.14 2.90 -8.77
CA SER A 114 21.85 2.25 -7.66
C SER A 114 23.26 1.84 -8.08
N MET A 115 24.24 2.10 -7.22
CA MET A 115 25.59 1.56 -7.40
C MET A 115 25.68 0.13 -6.85
N GLU A 116 26.59 -0.68 -7.39
CA GLU A 116 26.86 -2.03 -6.89
C GLU A 116 27.40 -2.02 -5.44
N THR A 117 28.01 -0.92 -5.03
CA THR A 117 28.50 -0.67 -3.67
C THR A 117 27.45 -0.04 -2.75
N SER A 118 26.25 0.32 -3.24
CA SER A 118 25.20 0.88 -2.38
C SER A 118 24.82 -0.11 -1.27
N PRO A 119 24.58 0.38 -0.04
CA PRO A 119 24.20 -0.46 1.07
C PRO A 119 22.83 -1.12 0.84
N ASP A 120 22.62 -2.25 1.50
CA ASP A 120 21.31 -2.91 1.49
C ASP A 120 20.27 -2.09 2.25
N ARG A 121 19.02 -2.17 1.79
CA ARG A 121 17.90 -1.46 2.41
C ARG A 121 17.47 -2.15 3.70
N GLU A 122 17.50 -1.41 4.79
CA GLU A 122 16.89 -1.78 6.07
C GLU A 122 15.63 -0.94 6.29
N SER A 123 14.47 -1.59 6.35
CA SER A 123 13.19 -0.91 6.53
C SER A 123 12.26 -1.68 7.45
N ILE A 124 11.34 -0.97 8.09
CA ILE A 124 10.27 -1.55 8.88
C ILE A 124 8.92 -1.08 8.37
N GLU A 125 7.93 -1.96 8.46
CA GLU A 125 6.53 -1.66 8.22
C GLU A 125 5.71 -2.03 9.45
N VAL A 126 4.97 -1.05 9.99
CA VAL A 126 4.12 -1.25 11.17
C VAL A 126 2.67 -0.99 10.79
N ARG A 127 1.80 -1.96 11.05
CA ARG A 127 0.37 -1.85 10.79
C ARG A 127 -0.35 -1.13 11.93
N CYS A 128 -1.09 -0.09 11.60
CA CYS A 128 -1.92 0.67 12.53
C CYS A 128 -3.40 0.54 12.15
N ILE A 129 -4.25 0.41 13.17
CA ILE A 129 -5.70 0.58 13.03
C ILE A 129 -6.05 2.00 13.43
N VAL A 130 -6.62 2.76 12.51
CA VAL A 130 -6.94 4.19 12.69
C VAL A 130 -8.44 4.36 12.82
N PHE A 131 -8.91 4.96 13.92
CA PHE A 131 -10.33 5.27 14.14
C PHE A 131 -10.61 6.74 13.89
N TYR A 132 -11.55 7.05 13.01
CA TYR A 132 -11.93 8.43 12.69
C TYR A 132 -13.04 8.88 13.61
N ASP A 133 -12.95 10.10 14.15
CA ASP A 133 -14.08 10.70 14.84
C ASP A 133 -15.19 11.08 13.87
N SER A 134 -16.44 10.94 14.32
CA SER A 134 -17.64 11.34 13.60
C SER A 134 -17.75 12.84 13.37
N SER A 135 -16.92 13.65 14.04
CA SER A 135 -16.94 15.12 14.00
C SER A 135 -16.09 15.75 12.89
N GLN A 136 -15.29 15.00 12.14
CA GLN A 136 -14.37 15.56 11.14
C GLN A 136 -14.76 15.15 9.73
N SER A 137 -15.63 15.96 9.12
CA SER A 137 -15.83 15.93 7.67
C SER A 137 -14.74 16.76 6.99
N LYS A 138 -13.99 16.10 6.09
CA LYS A 138 -13.07 16.67 5.09
C LYS A 138 -11.72 17.16 5.62
N LEU A 139 -10.69 16.37 5.35
CA LEU A 139 -9.51 16.90 4.66
C LEU A 139 -9.62 16.48 3.20
#